data_AF-A0A2V8YP28-F1
#
_entry.id   AF-A0A2V8YP28-F1
#
_cell.length_a   1.000
_cell.length_b   1.000
_cell.length_c   1.000
_cell.angle_alpha   90.00
_cell.angle_beta   90.00
_cell.angle_gamma   90.00
#
_symmetry.space_group_name_H-M   'P 1'
#
loop_
_entity.id
_entity.type
_entity.pdbx_description
1 polymer ?
#
loop_
_entity_poly.entity_id
_entity_poly.type
_entity_poly.pdbx_seq_one_letter_code
_entity_poly.pdbx_strand_id
1 'polypeptide(L)'
;MKYKFILMALLFLPLCGCNHHLFTDYRPLDQSGMWSSSVEQLKALNTSDTEVGQLTKMKQAGVSDDACVRVIADAHNHQHPFASGDSAVNLMHAGYGESIILEMTKVDQLDKLSGDAVMLRLVGLSDPAVDAILHKRMKGQRALSSAEIGRLKNTGLTESQIMERINRGMTDAEADKEAAAREATRNHANTGFQRVRGRRPR
;
A
#
# COMPACT_ATOMS: atom_id res chain seq x y z
N MET A 1 12.85 19.74 64.60
CA MET A 1 12.64 20.02 63.17
C MET A 1 12.32 18.71 62.47
N LYS A 2 11.05 18.50 62.10
CA LYS A 2 10.56 17.29 61.42
C LYS A 2 9.64 17.74 60.29
N TYR A 3 10.07 17.54 59.06
CA TYR A 3 9.34 17.91 57.84
C TYR A 3 8.15 16.97 57.64
N LYS A 4 6.94 17.53 57.58
CA LYS A 4 5.71 16.84 57.18
C LYS A 4 5.23 17.43 55.84
N PHE A 5 5.30 16.58 54.82
CA PHE A 5 4.34 16.37 53.72
C PHE A 5 3.46 17.57 53.31
N ILE A 6 3.70 18.16 52.14
CA ILE A 6 3.03 17.80 50.86
C ILE A 6 1.51 18.06 50.93
N LEU A 7 1.06 19.18 50.35
CA LEU A 7 -0.21 19.35 49.60
C LEU A 7 -0.48 20.85 49.36
N MET A 8 0.15 21.45 48.35
CA MET A 8 -0.30 22.74 47.78
C MET A 8 0.53 23.08 46.54
N ALA A 9 0.37 22.28 45.49
CA ALA A 9 0.88 22.65 44.17
C ALA A 9 0.01 22.03 43.09
N LEU A 10 -0.34 22.87 42.11
CA LEU A 10 -0.83 22.52 40.79
C LEU A 10 -2.32 22.16 40.65
N LEU A 11 -3.17 23.16 40.90
CA LEU A 11 -4.49 23.26 40.26
C LEU A 11 -4.31 24.02 38.93
N PHE A 12 -3.67 23.37 37.95
CA PHE A 12 -3.64 23.78 36.55
C PHE A 12 -4.63 22.89 35.78
N LEU A 13 -5.89 23.32 35.74
CA LEU A 13 -6.83 22.87 34.72
C LEU A 13 -6.82 23.90 33.60
N PRO A 14 -6.16 23.67 32.45
CA PRO A 14 -6.62 24.32 31.25
C PRO A 14 -7.95 23.64 30.89
N LEU A 15 -9.03 24.43 30.94
CA LEU A 15 -10.25 24.15 30.21
C LEU A 15 -9.90 24.12 28.72
N CYS A 16 -9.44 22.97 28.24
CA CYS A 16 -9.26 22.73 26.82
C CYS A 16 -10.64 22.76 26.15
N GLY A 17 -10.82 23.79 25.32
CA GLY A 17 -11.51 23.69 24.05
C GLY A 17 -13.01 23.45 24.11
N CYS A 18 -13.78 24.54 24.08
CA CYS A 18 -15.10 24.49 23.48
C CYS A 18 -15.04 23.81 22.10
N ASN A 19 -15.90 22.82 21.91
CA ASN A 19 -16.26 22.22 20.63
C ASN A 19 -16.73 23.30 19.65
N HIS A 20 -15.82 23.96 18.94
CA HIS A 20 -16.17 24.50 17.63
C HIS A 20 -16.17 23.31 16.69
N HIS A 21 -17.36 22.76 16.42
CA HIS A 21 -17.59 22.09 15.15
C HIS A 21 -17.37 23.15 14.08
N LEU A 22 -16.11 23.30 13.63
CA LEU A 22 -15.84 23.92 12.35
C LEU A 22 -16.64 23.12 11.34
N PHE A 23 -17.65 23.76 10.75
CA PHE A 23 -18.40 23.16 9.66
C PHE A 23 -17.40 22.77 8.59
N THR A 24 -17.34 21.47 8.29
CA THR A 24 -16.45 20.93 7.27
C THR A 24 -16.72 21.61 5.93
N ASP A 25 -15.66 22.07 5.28
CA ASP A 25 -15.76 22.78 4.01
C ASP A 25 -15.82 21.81 2.83
N TYR A 26 -17.01 21.58 2.28
CA TYR A 26 -17.22 20.70 1.14
C TYR A 26 -17.02 21.38 -0.23
N ARG A 27 -16.73 22.69 -0.29
CA ARG A 27 -16.55 23.42 -1.56
C ARG A 27 -15.49 22.80 -2.48
N PRO A 28 -14.35 22.26 -1.98
CA PRO A 28 -13.36 21.61 -2.85
C PRO A 28 -13.91 20.38 -3.60
N LEU A 29 -14.88 19.66 -3.01
CA LEU A 29 -15.49 18.51 -3.66
C LEU A 29 -16.44 18.93 -4.78
N ASP A 30 -17.26 19.94 -4.53
CA ASP A 30 -18.12 20.54 -5.55
C ASP A 30 -17.29 21.11 -6.73
N GLN A 31 -16.19 21.80 -6.42
CA GLN A 31 -15.24 22.31 -7.42
C GLN A 31 -14.53 21.20 -8.22
N SER A 32 -14.37 20.01 -7.65
CA SER A 32 -13.84 18.84 -8.36
C SER A 32 -14.92 18.06 -9.13
N GLY A 33 -16.15 18.57 -9.18
CA GLY A 33 -17.26 18.01 -9.96
C GLY A 33 -17.95 16.84 -9.28
N MET A 34 -17.87 16.73 -7.95
CA MET A 34 -18.67 15.78 -7.19
C MET A 34 -20.14 16.22 -7.15
N TRP A 35 -21.07 15.30 -7.35
CA TRP A 35 -22.49 15.60 -7.35
C TRP A 35 -22.99 15.95 -5.95
N SER A 36 -23.96 16.88 -5.90
CA SER A 36 -24.56 17.35 -4.65
C SER A 36 -25.16 16.21 -3.82
N SER A 37 -25.76 15.20 -4.46
CA SER A 37 -26.28 14.00 -3.77
C SER A 37 -25.20 13.21 -3.04
N SER A 38 -23.98 13.18 -3.59
CA SER A 38 -22.84 12.49 -3.00
C SER A 38 -22.25 13.30 -1.86
N VAL A 39 -22.19 14.63 -2.01
CA VAL A 39 -21.79 15.55 -0.94
C VAL A 39 -22.74 15.46 0.26
N GLU A 40 -24.05 15.34 0.05
CA GLU A 40 -25.02 15.13 1.14
C GLU A 40 -24.82 13.78 1.85
N GLN A 41 -24.45 12.73 1.12
CA GLN A 41 -24.09 11.44 1.73
C GLN A 41 -22.82 11.56 2.59
N LEU A 42 -21.80 12.27 2.12
CA LEU A 42 -20.57 12.52 2.90
C LEU A 42 -20.86 13.33 4.17
N LYS A 43 -21.74 14.34 4.10
CA LYS A 43 -22.19 15.10 5.28
C LYS A 43 -22.86 14.19 6.30
N ALA A 44 -23.70 13.25 5.87
CA ALA A 44 -24.34 12.28 6.75
C ALA A 44 -23.34 11.34 7.45
N LEU A 45 -22.17 11.12 6.85
CA LEU A 45 -21.07 10.34 7.43
C LEU A 45 -20.18 11.17 8.38
N ASN A 46 -20.47 12.45 8.63
CA ASN A 46 -19.64 13.33 9.48
C ASN A 46 -18.17 13.39 9.02
N THR A 47 -17.94 13.50 7.72
CA THR A 47 -16.60 13.62 7.13
C THR A 47 -15.88 14.89 7.65
N SER A 48 -14.57 14.77 7.90
CA SER A 48 -13.68 15.86 8.34
C SER A 48 -13.04 16.63 7.17
N ASP A 49 -12.50 17.83 7.44
CA ASP A 49 -11.80 18.63 6.42
C ASP A 49 -10.60 17.89 5.80
N THR A 50 -9.89 17.11 6.62
CA THR A 50 -8.78 16.28 6.16
C THR A 50 -9.23 15.22 5.16
N GLU A 51 -10.36 14.57 5.42
CA GLU A 51 -10.93 13.55 4.54
C GLU A 51 -11.46 14.17 3.24
N VAL A 52 -12.11 15.34 3.31
CA VAL A 52 -12.50 16.12 2.12
C VAL A 52 -11.29 16.38 1.22
N GLY A 53 -10.14 16.75 1.81
CA GLY A 53 -8.88 16.91 1.08
C GLY A 53 -8.44 15.63 0.36
N GLN A 54 -8.52 14.47 1.02
CA GLN A 54 -8.18 13.17 0.41
C GLN A 54 -9.15 12.80 -0.71
N LEU A 55 -10.44 13.00 -0.52
CA LEU A 55 -11.47 12.73 -1.53
C LEU A 55 -11.32 13.64 -2.74
N THR A 56 -10.94 14.91 -2.54
CA THR A 56 -10.69 15.85 -3.64
C THR A 56 -9.56 15.35 -4.54
N LYS A 57 -8.47 14.82 -3.96
CA LYS A 57 -7.38 14.21 -4.72
C LYS A 57 -7.86 12.99 -5.52
N MET A 58 -8.62 12.10 -4.87
CA MET A 58 -9.17 10.91 -5.53
C MET A 58 -10.08 11.28 -6.71
N LYS A 59 -10.95 12.27 -6.50
CA LYS A 59 -11.86 12.77 -7.55
C LYS A 59 -11.09 13.38 -8.73
N GLN A 60 -10.03 14.14 -8.46
CA GLN A 60 -9.14 14.69 -9.49
C GLN A 60 -8.40 13.59 -10.27
N ALA A 61 -8.12 12.44 -9.65
CA ALA A 61 -7.57 11.26 -10.32
C ALA A 61 -8.63 10.43 -11.07
N GLY A 62 -9.87 10.89 -11.11
CA GLY A 62 -10.96 10.26 -11.87
C GLY A 62 -11.75 9.20 -11.09
N VAL A 63 -11.59 9.10 -9.78
CA VAL A 63 -12.40 8.19 -8.95
C VAL A 63 -13.86 8.66 -8.91
N SER A 64 -14.78 7.73 -9.05
CA SER A 64 -16.22 7.96 -9.02
C SER A 64 -16.72 8.45 -7.66
N ASP A 65 -17.86 9.14 -7.67
CA ASP A 65 -18.47 9.66 -6.46
C ASP A 65 -18.91 8.54 -5.50
N ASP A 66 -19.44 7.44 -6.04
CA ASP A 66 -19.84 6.26 -5.26
C ASP A 66 -18.64 5.66 -4.54
N ALA A 67 -17.50 5.51 -5.24
CA ALA A 67 -16.27 5.03 -4.64
C ALA A 67 -15.77 5.99 -3.54
N CYS A 68 -15.82 7.30 -3.75
CA CYS A 68 -15.47 8.31 -2.74
C CYS A 68 -16.32 8.21 -1.47
N VAL A 69 -17.64 8.06 -1.59
CA VAL A 69 -18.53 7.86 -0.42
C VAL A 69 -18.18 6.55 0.29
N ARG A 70 -17.94 5.49 -0.49
CA ARG A 70 -17.68 4.16 0.05
C ARG A 70 -16.37 4.04 0.81
N VAL A 71 -15.29 4.69 0.35
CA VAL A 71 -14.01 4.67 1.09
C VAL A 71 -14.11 5.37 2.45
N ILE A 72 -14.92 6.43 2.58
CA ILE A 72 -15.18 7.07 3.86
C ILE A 72 -15.98 6.12 4.76
N ALA A 73 -17.07 5.55 4.25
CA ALA A 73 -17.89 4.63 5.01
C ALA A 73 -17.07 3.44 5.53
N ASP A 74 -16.20 2.87 4.70
CA ASP A 74 -15.31 1.77 5.10
C ASP A 74 -14.27 2.22 6.13
N ALA A 75 -13.61 3.37 5.98
CA ALA A 75 -12.67 3.88 6.97
C ALA A 75 -13.34 4.14 8.34
N HIS A 76 -14.53 4.74 8.33
CA HIS A 76 -15.30 4.99 9.55
C HIS A 76 -15.77 3.69 10.20
N ASN A 77 -16.10 2.66 9.43
CA ASN A 77 -16.39 1.32 9.96
C ASN A 77 -15.17 0.72 10.68
N HIS A 78 -13.96 1.04 10.22
CA HIS A 78 -12.69 0.69 10.88
C HIS A 78 -12.28 1.65 12.00
N GLN A 79 -13.13 2.62 12.35
CA GLN A 79 -12.94 3.57 13.45
C GLN A 79 -11.77 4.52 13.27
N HIS A 80 -11.40 4.85 12.03
CA HIS A 80 -10.39 5.86 11.74
C HIS A 80 -10.83 6.79 10.59
N PRO A 81 -10.31 8.02 10.53
CA PRO A 81 -10.54 8.87 9.38
C PRO A 81 -9.84 8.30 8.14
N PHE A 82 -10.39 8.57 6.97
CA PHE A 82 -9.77 8.20 5.71
C PHE A 82 -8.55 9.09 5.40
N ALA A 83 -7.36 8.48 5.30
CA ALA A 83 -6.10 9.19 5.04
C ALA A 83 -5.37 8.72 3.77
N SER A 84 -5.87 7.68 3.11
CA SER A 84 -5.15 6.93 2.06
C SER A 84 -5.41 7.44 0.63
N GLY A 85 -5.71 8.74 0.46
CA GLY A 85 -6.04 9.31 -0.85
C GLY A 85 -4.89 9.23 -1.84
N ASP A 86 -3.65 9.50 -1.41
CA ASP A 86 -2.47 9.40 -2.29
C ASP A 86 -2.23 7.95 -2.77
N SER A 87 -2.51 6.94 -1.93
CA SER A 87 -2.44 5.53 -2.31
C SER A 87 -3.46 5.16 -3.38
N ALA A 88 -4.71 5.62 -3.24
CA ALA A 88 -5.73 5.43 -4.26
C ALA A 88 -5.35 6.10 -5.59
N VAL A 89 -4.85 7.33 -5.54
CA VAL A 89 -4.37 8.08 -6.73
C VAL A 89 -3.23 7.32 -7.43
N ASN A 90 -2.26 6.81 -6.67
CA ASN A 90 -1.14 6.05 -7.24
C ASN A 90 -1.62 4.77 -7.96
N LEU A 91 -2.62 4.07 -7.40
CA LEU A 91 -3.23 2.91 -8.04
C LEU A 91 -3.97 3.29 -9.33
N MET A 92 -4.76 4.37 -9.31
CA MET A 92 -5.44 4.87 -10.50
C MET A 92 -4.45 5.22 -11.62
N HIS A 93 -3.36 5.93 -11.29
CA HIS A 93 -2.31 6.28 -12.26
C HIS A 93 -1.55 5.05 -12.77
N ALA A 94 -1.39 4.01 -11.94
CA ALA A 94 -0.85 2.73 -12.37
C ALA A 94 -1.86 1.88 -13.19
N GLY A 95 -3.05 2.42 -13.48
CA GLY A 95 -4.07 1.83 -14.33
C GLY A 95 -4.94 0.80 -13.62
N TYR A 96 -4.98 0.78 -12.28
CA TYR A 96 -5.88 -0.09 -11.55
C TYR A 96 -7.31 0.48 -11.56
N GLY A 97 -8.30 -0.41 -11.56
CA GLY A 97 -9.70 -0.01 -11.45
C GLY A 97 -10.10 0.31 -10.00
N GLU A 98 -11.20 1.04 -9.84
CA GLU A 98 -11.74 1.41 -8.52
C GLU A 98 -12.06 0.19 -7.64
N SER A 99 -12.39 -0.96 -8.24
CA SER A 99 -12.71 -2.18 -7.52
C SER A 99 -11.57 -2.62 -6.60
N ILE A 100 -10.31 -2.57 -7.04
CA ILE A 100 -9.18 -2.97 -6.19
C ILE A 100 -8.96 -1.97 -5.05
N ILE A 101 -9.19 -0.68 -5.31
CA ILE A 101 -9.07 0.38 -4.30
C ILE A 101 -10.10 0.12 -3.20
N LEU A 102 -11.36 -0.10 -3.58
CA LEU A 102 -12.44 -0.41 -2.66
C LEU A 102 -12.19 -1.71 -1.89
N GLU A 103 -11.68 -2.76 -2.53
CA GLU A 103 -11.33 -4.01 -1.87
C GLU A 103 -10.23 -3.81 -0.83
N MET A 104 -9.17 -3.06 -1.16
CA MET A 104 -8.07 -2.77 -0.24
C MET A 104 -8.50 -1.87 0.92
N THR A 105 -9.34 -0.85 0.67
CA THR A 105 -9.90 0.01 1.72
C THR A 105 -10.81 -0.78 2.65
N LYS A 106 -11.64 -1.67 2.10
CA LYS A 106 -12.54 -2.51 2.90
C LYS A 106 -11.81 -3.39 3.90
N VAL A 107 -10.59 -3.85 3.59
CA VAL A 107 -9.76 -4.64 4.52
C VAL A 107 -8.71 -3.80 5.25
N ASP A 108 -8.81 -2.47 5.20
CA ASP A 108 -7.88 -1.50 5.79
C ASP A 108 -6.39 -1.76 5.45
N GLN A 109 -6.12 -2.01 4.16
CA GLN A 109 -4.78 -2.30 3.66
C GLN A 109 -4.38 -1.46 2.44
N LEU A 110 -5.14 -0.41 2.11
CA LEU A 110 -4.86 0.44 0.95
C LEU A 110 -3.45 1.05 1.00
N ASP A 111 -3.07 1.70 2.09
CA ASP A 111 -1.72 2.29 2.21
C ASP A 111 -0.60 1.24 2.29
N LYS A 112 -0.91 0.06 2.83
CA LYS A 112 0.06 -1.02 2.98
C LYS A 112 0.37 -1.71 1.65
N LEU A 113 -0.64 -1.87 0.80
CA LEU A 113 -0.55 -2.68 -0.42
C LEU A 113 -0.40 -1.86 -1.70
N SER A 114 -0.75 -0.56 -1.70
CA SER A 114 -0.75 0.27 -2.91
C SER A 114 0.60 0.30 -3.61
N GLY A 115 1.68 0.63 -2.89
CA GLY A 115 3.02 0.71 -3.47
C GLY A 115 3.52 -0.64 -3.99
N ASP A 116 3.22 -1.71 -3.27
CA ASP A 116 3.60 -3.05 -3.68
C ASP A 116 2.81 -3.52 -4.92
N ALA A 117 1.52 -3.18 -5.02
CA ALA A 117 0.72 -3.41 -6.23
C ALA A 117 1.34 -2.73 -7.45
N VAL A 118 1.65 -1.43 -7.34
CA VAL A 118 2.35 -0.69 -8.40
C VAL A 118 3.65 -1.39 -8.80
N MET A 119 4.45 -1.85 -7.82
CA MET A 119 5.68 -2.57 -8.08
C MET A 119 5.46 -3.91 -8.81
N LEU A 120 4.40 -4.66 -8.50
CA LEU A 120 4.10 -5.93 -9.19
C LEU A 120 3.83 -5.70 -10.69
N ARG A 121 3.12 -4.63 -11.06
CA ARG A 121 2.95 -4.22 -12.45
C ARG A 121 4.25 -3.75 -13.10
N LEU A 122 5.09 -3.00 -12.38
CA LEU A 122 6.40 -2.56 -12.89
C LEU A 122 7.38 -3.72 -13.12
N VAL A 123 7.30 -4.77 -12.31
CA VAL A 123 8.00 -6.05 -12.56
C VAL A 123 7.50 -6.72 -13.84
N GLY A 124 6.36 -6.29 -14.37
CA GLY A 124 5.76 -6.76 -15.62
C GLY A 124 4.99 -8.06 -15.45
N LEU A 125 4.44 -8.31 -14.26
CA LEU A 125 3.49 -9.41 -14.08
C LEU A 125 2.21 -9.14 -14.87
N SER A 126 1.55 -10.20 -15.31
CA SER A 126 0.21 -10.12 -15.91
C SER A 126 -0.83 -9.68 -14.87
N ASP A 127 -1.89 -9.00 -15.31
CA ASP A 127 -2.98 -8.59 -14.42
C ASP A 127 -3.56 -9.75 -13.58
N PRO A 128 -3.83 -10.95 -14.15
CA PRO A 128 -4.29 -12.09 -13.35
C PRO A 128 -3.31 -12.53 -12.26
N ALA A 129 -2.00 -12.47 -12.52
CA ALA A 129 -0.99 -12.83 -11.52
C ALA A 129 -0.91 -11.78 -10.41
N VAL A 130 -0.93 -10.50 -10.78
CA VAL A 130 -1.01 -9.38 -9.83
C VAL A 130 -2.24 -9.52 -8.94
N ASP A 131 -3.42 -9.72 -9.52
CA ASP A 131 -4.67 -9.85 -8.79
C ASP A 131 -4.63 -11.03 -7.82
N ALA A 132 -4.12 -12.19 -8.26
CA ALA A 132 -3.99 -13.36 -7.40
C ALA A 132 -3.06 -13.10 -6.19
N ILE A 133 -1.97 -12.36 -6.40
CA ILE A 133 -1.02 -12.01 -5.34
C ILE A 133 -1.64 -11.00 -4.36
N LEU A 134 -2.32 -9.97 -4.87
CA LEU A 134 -2.98 -8.96 -4.03
C LEU A 134 -4.10 -9.58 -3.20
N HIS A 135 -4.95 -10.44 -3.79
CA HIS A 135 -6.00 -11.15 -3.05
C HIS A 135 -5.44 -12.06 -1.95
N LYS A 136 -4.31 -12.73 -2.18
CA LYS A 136 -3.62 -13.49 -1.13
C LYS A 136 -3.19 -12.57 0.01
N ARG A 137 -2.53 -11.45 -0.30
CA ARG A 137 -2.07 -10.46 0.69
C ARG A 137 -3.22 -9.88 1.51
N MET A 138 -4.31 -9.48 0.86
CA MET A 138 -5.52 -8.96 1.52
C MET A 138 -6.13 -9.98 2.49
N LYS A 139 -6.08 -11.27 2.17
CA LYS A 139 -6.50 -12.38 3.05
C LYS A 139 -5.48 -12.71 4.17
N GLY A 140 -4.40 -11.94 4.29
CA GLY A 140 -3.31 -12.22 5.23
C GLY A 140 -2.53 -13.48 4.89
N GLN A 141 -2.69 -14.03 3.68
CA GLN A 141 -1.95 -15.21 3.25
C GLN A 141 -0.53 -14.81 2.87
N ARG A 142 0.41 -15.72 3.14
CA ARG A 142 1.80 -15.54 2.75
C ARG A 142 1.91 -15.43 1.23
N ALA A 143 2.59 -14.38 0.78
CA ALA A 143 2.97 -14.15 -0.60
C ALA A 143 4.35 -13.49 -0.63
N LEU A 144 5.12 -13.73 -1.68
CA LEU A 144 6.43 -13.11 -1.86
C LEU A 144 6.31 -11.59 -2.03
N SER A 145 7.25 -10.83 -1.48
CA SER A 145 7.35 -9.39 -1.75
C SER A 145 7.55 -9.10 -3.24
N SER A 146 7.07 -7.95 -3.73
CA SER A 146 7.29 -7.53 -5.12
C SER A 146 8.77 -7.47 -5.50
N ALA A 147 9.65 -7.10 -4.56
CA ALA A 147 11.10 -7.10 -4.75
C ALA A 147 11.64 -8.50 -5.06
N GLU A 148 11.29 -9.51 -4.27
CA GLU A 148 11.75 -10.88 -4.50
C GLU A 148 11.15 -11.52 -5.76
N ILE A 149 9.88 -11.20 -6.07
CA ILE A 149 9.26 -11.57 -7.34
C ILE A 149 10.05 -10.98 -8.52
N GLY A 150 10.42 -9.70 -8.44
CA GLY A 150 11.23 -9.02 -9.45
C GLY A 150 12.60 -9.67 -9.63
N ARG A 151 13.27 -10.02 -8.53
CA ARG A 151 14.56 -10.72 -8.59
C ARG A 151 14.44 -12.10 -9.21
N LEU A 152 13.48 -12.91 -8.78
CA LEU A 152 13.22 -14.22 -9.38
C LEU A 152 12.99 -14.10 -10.90
N LYS A 153 12.16 -13.14 -11.33
CA LYS A 153 11.93 -12.89 -12.76
C LYS A 153 13.22 -12.49 -13.50
N ASN A 154 14.06 -11.64 -12.91
CA ASN A 154 15.34 -11.23 -13.47
C ASN A 154 16.38 -12.37 -13.55
N THR A 155 16.17 -13.47 -12.82
CA THR A 155 16.96 -14.71 -12.97
C THR A 155 16.43 -15.66 -14.05
N GLY A 156 15.40 -15.24 -14.79
CA GLY A 156 14.82 -16.00 -15.90
C GLY A 156 13.69 -16.95 -15.50
N LEU A 157 13.13 -16.85 -14.28
CA LEU A 157 11.91 -17.59 -13.96
C LEU A 157 10.73 -17.01 -14.73
N THR A 158 9.90 -17.92 -15.24
CA THR A 158 8.60 -17.57 -15.82
C THR A 158 7.60 -17.23 -14.72
N GLU A 159 6.56 -16.46 -15.06
CA GLU A 159 5.50 -16.09 -14.13
C GLU A 159 4.82 -17.32 -13.50
N SER A 160 4.54 -18.37 -14.27
CA SER A 160 3.93 -19.61 -13.76
C SER A 160 4.79 -20.29 -12.69
N GLN A 161 6.12 -20.31 -12.88
CA GLN A 161 7.07 -20.84 -11.90
C GLN A 161 7.14 -19.99 -10.63
N ILE A 162 6.99 -18.67 -10.75
CA ILE A 162 6.93 -17.77 -9.59
C ILE A 162 5.61 -17.98 -8.83
N MET A 163 4.48 -18.06 -9.54
CA MET A 163 3.17 -18.32 -8.93
C MET A 163 3.12 -19.68 -8.24
N GLU A 164 3.76 -20.71 -8.80
CA GLU A 164 3.89 -22.02 -8.15
C GLU A 164 4.62 -21.91 -6.80
N ARG A 165 5.71 -21.14 -6.73
CA ARG A 165 6.46 -20.91 -5.48
C ARG A 165 5.63 -20.15 -4.44
N ILE A 166 4.94 -19.11 -4.88
CA ILE A 166 4.01 -18.34 -4.03
C ILE A 166 2.92 -19.27 -3.48
N ASN A 167 2.34 -20.14 -4.31
CA ASN A 167 1.32 -21.09 -3.89
C ASN A 167 1.82 -22.17 -2.93
N ARG A 168 3.09 -22.56 -3.05
CA ARG A 168 3.77 -23.46 -2.10
C ARG A 168 4.19 -22.76 -0.79
N GLY A 169 3.96 -21.46 -0.67
CA GLY A 169 4.28 -20.69 0.54
C GLY A 169 5.75 -20.32 0.67
N MET A 170 6.48 -20.22 -0.45
CA MET A 170 7.88 -19.78 -0.45
C MET A 170 8.03 -18.46 0.32
N THR A 171 9.08 -18.39 1.13
CA THR A 171 9.44 -17.22 1.92
C THR A 171 10.35 -16.28 1.14
N ASP A 172 10.35 -14.98 1.48
CA ASP A 172 11.29 -14.02 0.89
C ASP A 172 12.76 -14.45 1.09
N ALA A 173 13.10 -15.05 2.24
CA ALA A 173 14.46 -15.56 2.49
C ALA A 173 14.82 -16.75 1.59
N GLU A 174 13.85 -17.62 1.26
CA GLU A 174 14.06 -18.71 0.31
C GLU A 174 14.16 -18.19 -1.12
N ALA A 175 13.34 -17.20 -1.48
CA ALA A 175 13.39 -16.54 -2.78
C ALA A 175 14.73 -15.83 -3.00
N ASP A 176 15.24 -15.10 -2.00
CA ASP A 176 16.56 -14.47 -2.04
C ASP A 176 17.67 -15.51 -2.25
N LYS A 177 17.64 -16.61 -1.49
CA LYS A 177 18.62 -17.68 -1.62
C LYS A 177 18.58 -18.33 -3.02
N GLU A 178 17.38 -18.57 -3.56
CA GLU A 178 17.23 -19.12 -4.92
C GLU A 178 17.73 -18.11 -5.97
N ALA A 179 17.35 -16.84 -5.86
CA ALA A 179 17.77 -15.77 -6.77
C ALA A 179 19.29 -15.64 -6.75
N ALA A 180 19.92 -15.56 -5.58
CA ALA A 180 21.37 -15.47 -5.43
C ALA A 180 22.10 -16.68 -6.05
N ALA A 181 21.60 -17.89 -5.85
CA ALA A 181 22.18 -19.10 -6.45
C ALA A 181 22.11 -19.09 -7.99
N ARG A 182 20.98 -18.62 -8.54
CA ARG A 182 20.79 -18.48 -9.99
C ARG A 182 21.63 -17.35 -10.58
N GLU A 183 21.69 -16.20 -9.91
CA GLU A 183 22.54 -15.07 -10.28
C GLU A 183 24.01 -15.49 -10.30
N ALA A 184 24.49 -16.20 -9.28
CA ALA A 184 25.85 -16.74 -9.26
C ALA A 184 26.10 -17.69 -10.43
N THR A 185 25.19 -18.63 -10.68
CA THR A 185 25.32 -19.58 -11.79
C THR A 185 25.37 -18.86 -13.14
N ARG A 186 24.51 -17.86 -13.36
CA ARG A 186 24.50 -17.02 -14.57
C ARG A 186 25.81 -16.23 -14.72
N ASN A 187 26.27 -15.60 -13.64
CA ASN A 187 27.47 -14.80 -13.65
C ASN A 187 28.73 -15.66 -13.91
N HIS A 188 28.72 -16.92 -13.47
CA HIS A 188 29.82 -17.87 -13.69
C HIS A 188 29.74 -18.67 -14.99
N ALA A 189 28.58 -18.73 -15.65
CA ALA A 189 28.37 -19.51 -16.87
C ALA A 189 29.28 -19.09 -18.04
N ASN A 190 29.79 -17.85 -18.04
CA ASN A 190 30.68 -17.31 -19.07
C ASN A 190 32.05 -16.85 -18.54
N THR A 191 32.38 -17.09 -17.26
CA THR A 191 33.72 -16.79 -16.73
C THR A 191 34.63 -17.99 -16.94
N GLY A 192 34.98 -18.26 -18.20
CA GLY A 192 35.92 -19.30 -18.62
C GLY A 192 37.36 -19.02 -18.20
N PHE A 193 37.63 -18.81 -16.90
CA PHE A 193 38.98 -18.87 -16.36
C PHE A 193 39.45 -20.34 -16.34
N GLN A 194 39.86 -20.85 -17.50
CA GLN A 194 40.77 -21.98 -17.52
C GLN A 194 42.09 -21.51 -16.90
N ARG A 195 42.45 -22.06 -15.73
CA ARG A 195 43.80 -21.89 -15.18
C ARG A 195 44.79 -22.45 -16.20
N VAL A 196 45.39 -21.59 -17.02
CA VAL A 196 46.49 -21.96 -17.90
C VAL A 196 47.67 -22.37 -17.02
N ARG A 197 47.81 -23.68 -16.75
CA ARG A 197 49.01 -24.25 -16.12
C ARG A 197 50.12 -24.32 -17.18
N GLY A 198 50.67 -23.16 -17.54
CA GLY A 198 51.87 -23.08 -18.35
C GLY A 198 53.09 -23.45 -17.50
N ARG A 199 53.54 -24.70 -17.57
CA ARG A 199 54.88 -25.09 -17.10
C ARG A 199 55.86 -24.60 -18.17
N ARG A 200 56.57 -23.49 -17.94
CA ARG A 200 57.70 -23.08 -18.79
C ARG A 200 58.81 -24.13 -18.63
N PRO A 201 59.20 -24.87 -19.68
CA PRO A 201 60.45 -25.62 -19.66
C PRO A 201 61.58 -24.60 -19.77
N ARG A 202 62.57 -24.70 -18.88
CA ARG A 202 63.89 -24.11 -19.06
C ARG A 202 64.83 -25.22 -19.52
#